data_AF-A0A1I2QXL3-F1
#
_entry.id   AF-A0A1I2QXL3-F1
#
_cell.length_a   1.000
_cell.length_b   1.000
_cell.length_c   1.000
_cell.angle_alpha   90.00
_cell.angle_beta   90.00
_cell.angle_gamma   90.00
#
_symmetry.space_group_name_H-M   'P 1'
#
loop_
_entity.id
_entity.type
_entity.pdbx_description
1 polymer ?
#
loop_
_entity_poly.entity_id
_entity_poly.type
_entity_poly.pdbx_seq_one_letter_code
_entity_poly.pdbx_strand_id
1 'polypeptide(L)'
;MNDIELKETLIDIKNNDFHVPEELSDFEAVKYVMRALHSTDSDLRDDLGYTILSKWLIEFKLLDGSELIMLLKQAVSEELLFNKISEGVSDHVFLRSFSALLIALILYRDNHEHFISRQKYMELLQQLNHYCELENDYRSFVEGKGWAHAPAHISDALDECAQNRFVGESECLAIWKSLLMMLRNAPTVFDAEEDERMATAVVSMITAKKITVSVLLQWLHAVTLNKPNQSVHALAFRKYLIQRVNMKHFVRCVYFRLKNAALLDQEADDALMKLERAFNPYF
;
A
#
# COMPACT_ATOMS: atom_id res chain seq x y z
N MET A 1 -8.29 15.38 -24.97
CA MET A 1 -7.02 14.70 -25.19
C MET A 1 -7.23 13.25 -24.85
N ASN A 2 -7.06 12.36 -25.81
CA ASN A 2 -7.32 10.93 -25.65
C ASN A 2 -6.06 10.22 -25.09
N ASP A 3 -6.20 8.97 -24.64
CA ASP A 3 -5.09 8.18 -24.08
C ASP A 3 -3.94 7.96 -25.07
N ILE A 4 -4.20 8.04 -26.39
CA ILE A 4 -3.18 7.87 -27.44
C ILE A 4 -2.20 9.06 -27.42
N GLU A 5 -2.72 10.29 -27.47
CA GLU A 5 -1.91 11.51 -27.42
C GLU A 5 -1.08 11.57 -26.11
N LEU A 6 -1.67 11.12 -25.00
CA LEU A 6 -0.97 11.02 -23.73
C LEU A 6 0.16 9.98 -23.80
N LYS A 7 -0.11 8.78 -24.34
CA LYS A 7 0.88 7.71 -24.47
C LYS A 7 2.06 8.13 -25.35
N GLU A 8 1.81 8.78 -26.48
CA GLU A 8 2.86 9.31 -27.36
C GLU A 8 3.76 10.30 -26.61
N THR A 9 3.16 11.27 -25.92
CA THR A 9 3.91 12.27 -25.14
C THR A 9 4.78 11.61 -24.05
N LEU A 10 4.24 10.61 -23.35
CA LEU A 10 4.98 9.92 -22.29
C LEU A 10 6.10 9.03 -22.85
N ILE A 11 5.94 8.47 -24.05
CA ILE A 11 7.01 7.78 -24.78
C ILE A 11 8.13 8.76 -25.13
N ASP A 12 7.79 9.95 -25.61
CA ASP A 12 8.78 10.98 -25.94
C ASP A 12 9.56 11.44 -24.70
N ILE A 13 8.88 11.65 -23.57
CA ILE A 13 9.53 11.92 -22.28
C ILE A 13 10.51 10.81 -21.93
N LYS A 14 10.09 9.55 -21.99
CA LYS A 14 10.95 8.38 -21.68
C LYS A 14 12.14 8.26 -22.62
N ASN A 15 11.94 8.52 -23.92
CA ASN A 15 13.00 8.46 -24.93
C ASN A 15 13.98 9.64 -24.84
N ASN A 16 13.54 10.77 -24.30
CA ASN A 16 14.37 11.95 -24.06
C ASN A 16 14.98 11.95 -22.65
N ASP A 17 15.40 10.78 -22.16
CA ASP A 17 16.00 10.59 -20.83
C ASP A 17 15.19 11.23 -19.69
N PHE A 18 13.85 11.19 -19.81
CA PHE A 18 12.91 11.72 -18.83
C PHE A 18 13.00 13.24 -18.59
N HIS A 19 13.50 14.01 -19.56
CA HIS A 19 13.45 15.47 -19.46
C HIS A 19 12.00 16.00 -19.55
N VAL A 20 11.73 17.07 -18.81
CA VAL A 20 10.45 17.78 -18.86
C VAL A 20 10.32 18.51 -20.21
N PRO A 21 9.16 18.42 -20.90
CA PRO A 21 8.91 19.21 -22.12
C PRO A 21 9.07 20.71 -21.88
N GLU A 22 9.72 21.43 -22.80
CA GLU A 22 10.08 22.85 -22.63
C GLU A 22 8.86 23.77 -22.43
N GLU A 23 7.67 23.36 -22.88
CA GLU A 23 6.44 24.13 -22.78
C GLU A 23 5.73 23.99 -21.42
N LEU A 24 6.19 23.10 -20.53
CA LEU A 24 5.56 22.83 -19.24
C LEU A 24 6.50 23.20 -18.09
N SER A 25 5.94 23.78 -17.02
CA SER A 25 6.64 23.77 -15.73
C SER A 25 6.69 22.36 -15.14
N ASP A 26 7.64 22.10 -14.24
CA ASP A 26 7.80 20.81 -13.55
C ASP A 26 6.49 20.33 -12.91
N PHE A 27 5.77 21.23 -12.21
CA PHE A 27 4.50 20.91 -11.58
C PHE A 27 3.38 20.62 -12.59
N GLU A 28 3.34 21.32 -13.72
CA GLU A 28 2.39 21.05 -14.79
C GLU A 28 2.67 19.72 -15.47
N ALA A 29 3.94 19.39 -15.70
CA ALA A 29 4.39 18.13 -16.27
C ALA A 29 4.00 16.95 -15.36
N VAL A 30 4.26 17.05 -14.05
CA VAL A 30 3.85 16.02 -13.08
C VAL A 30 2.35 15.79 -13.13
N LYS A 31 1.54 16.87 -13.08
CA LYS A 31 0.07 16.76 -13.19
C LYS A 31 -0.37 16.18 -14.53
N TYR A 32 0.34 16.48 -15.60
CA TYR A 32 0.06 15.94 -16.93
C TYR A 32 0.25 14.41 -16.93
N VAL A 33 1.37 13.91 -16.39
CA VAL A 33 1.67 12.48 -16.32
C VAL A 33 0.73 11.74 -15.36
N MET A 34 0.29 12.36 -14.25
CA MET A 34 -0.70 11.76 -13.34
C MET A 34 -2.00 11.32 -14.03
N ARG A 35 -2.35 11.93 -15.16
CA ARG A 35 -3.55 11.55 -15.91
C ARG A 35 -3.46 10.11 -16.42
N ALA A 36 -2.26 9.55 -16.60
CA ALA A 36 -2.09 8.15 -17.02
C ALA A 36 -2.52 7.14 -15.93
N LEU A 37 -2.58 7.56 -14.66
CA LEU A 37 -2.81 6.65 -13.52
C LEU A 37 -4.21 5.98 -13.53
N HIS A 38 -5.17 6.56 -14.25
CA HIS A 38 -6.51 5.98 -14.39
C HIS A 38 -6.62 4.98 -15.55
N SER A 39 -5.62 4.89 -16.42
CA SER A 39 -5.78 4.17 -17.69
C SER A 39 -5.90 2.66 -17.44
N THR A 40 -6.71 2.01 -18.27
CA THR A 40 -6.78 0.54 -18.28
C THR A 40 -5.66 -0.08 -19.12
N ASP A 41 -4.93 0.73 -19.90
CA ASP A 41 -3.71 0.32 -20.60
C ASP A 41 -2.53 0.30 -19.60
N SER A 42 -2.03 -0.89 -19.30
CA SER A 42 -0.91 -1.07 -18.36
C SER A 42 0.39 -0.47 -18.84
N ASP A 43 0.65 -0.39 -20.14
CA ASP A 43 1.87 0.24 -20.64
C ASP A 43 1.82 1.74 -20.35
N LEU A 44 0.65 2.36 -20.55
CA LEU A 44 0.44 3.78 -20.27
C LEU A 44 0.52 4.08 -18.78
N ARG A 45 -0.15 3.26 -17.96
CA ARG A 45 -0.26 3.49 -16.52
C ARG A 45 1.02 3.12 -15.77
N ASP A 46 1.58 1.93 -16.01
CA ASP A 46 2.63 1.33 -15.17
C ASP A 46 4.02 1.66 -15.75
N ASP A 47 4.25 1.27 -17.01
CA ASP A 47 5.58 1.33 -17.67
C ASP A 47 5.99 2.75 -18.08
N LEU A 48 5.01 3.64 -18.21
CA LEU A 48 5.17 5.04 -18.54
C LEU A 48 4.77 5.93 -17.36
N GLY A 49 3.48 6.07 -17.06
CA GLY A 49 2.95 7.03 -16.10
C GLY A 49 3.62 6.93 -14.72
N TYR A 50 3.49 5.79 -14.07
CA TYR A 50 4.08 5.57 -12.75
C TYR A 50 5.61 5.61 -12.77
N THR A 51 6.23 5.01 -13.79
CA THR A 51 7.70 5.00 -13.95
C THR A 51 8.26 6.43 -14.05
N ILE A 52 7.65 7.29 -14.88
CA ILE A 52 8.06 8.69 -15.03
C ILE A 52 7.87 9.44 -13.72
N LEU A 53 6.72 9.28 -13.05
CA LEU A 53 6.48 9.92 -11.75
C LEU A 53 7.52 9.49 -10.70
N SER A 54 7.86 8.21 -10.63
CA SER A 54 8.89 7.71 -9.72
C SER A 54 10.24 8.37 -9.99
N LYS A 55 10.69 8.43 -11.25
CA LYS A 55 11.94 9.10 -11.61
C LYS A 55 11.93 10.59 -11.28
N TRP A 56 10.87 11.28 -11.67
CA TRP A 56 10.75 12.72 -11.46
C TRP A 56 10.69 13.11 -9.99
N LEU A 57 9.95 12.35 -9.18
CA LEU A 57 9.77 12.67 -7.77
C LEU A 57 10.89 12.13 -6.89
N ILE A 58 11.55 11.02 -7.23
CA ILE A 58 12.57 10.39 -6.38
C ILE A 58 13.98 10.67 -6.88
N GLU A 59 14.25 10.41 -8.16
CA GLU A 59 15.61 10.49 -8.71
C GLU A 59 16.00 11.93 -9.06
N PHE A 60 15.16 12.65 -9.82
CA PHE A 60 15.46 14.02 -10.23
C PHE A 60 14.97 15.08 -9.26
N LYS A 61 14.04 14.72 -8.38
CA LYS A 61 13.45 15.59 -7.36
C LYS A 61 12.93 16.92 -7.96
N LEU A 62 12.19 16.84 -9.06
CA LEU A 62 11.69 18.02 -9.78
C LEU A 62 10.86 18.96 -8.88
N LEU A 63 10.08 18.40 -7.96
CA LEU A 63 9.24 19.17 -7.06
C LEU A 63 9.87 19.39 -5.68
N ASP A 64 9.67 20.60 -5.16
CA ASP A 64 10.02 20.95 -3.80
C ASP A 64 8.97 20.49 -2.77
N GLY A 65 9.29 20.64 -1.47
CA GLY A 65 8.38 20.21 -0.40
C GLY A 65 7.02 20.91 -0.39
N SER A 66 6.94 22.16 -0.86
CA SER A 66 5.68 22.91 -0.93
C SER A 66 4.78 22.39 -2.06
N GLU A 67 5.37 22.08 -3.20
CA GLU A 67 4.69 21.49 -4.36
C GLU A 67 4.28 20.05 -4.09
N LEU A 68 5.13 19.26 -3.42
CA LEU A 68 4.80 17.90 -2.98
C LEU A 68 3.63 17.89 -2.01
N ILE A 69 3.50 18.89 -1.13
CA ILE A 69 2.32 19.04 -0.26
C ILE A 69 1.07 19.35 -1.07
N MET A 70 1.16 20.18 -2.11
CA MET A 70 0.03 20.46 -3.01
C MET A 70 -0.38 19.22 -3.82
N LEU A 71 0.59 18.42 -4.23
CA LEU A 71 0.40 17.16 -4.92
C LEU A 71 -0.25 16.11 -4.00
N LEU A 72 0.24 15.98 -2.78
CA LEU A 72 -0.31 15.07 -1.76
C LEU A 72 -1.78 15.38 -1.47
N LYS A 73 -2.13 16.66 -1.35
CA LYS A 73 -3.52 17.10 -1.15
C LYS A 73 -4.43 16.65 -2.29
N GLN A 74 -3.94 16.64 -3.53
CA GLN A 74 -4.68 16.10 -4.66
C GLN A 74 -4.75 14.58 -4.58
N ALA A 75 -3.63 13.90 -4.31
CA ALA A 75 -3.55 12.45 -4.29
C ALA A 75 -4.55 11.81 -3.30
N VAL A 76 -4.76 12.42 -2.13
CA VAL A 76 -5.70 11.94 -1.09
C VAL A 76 -7.16 12.37 -1.28
N SER A 77 -7.51 13.00 -2.41
CA SER A 77 -8.83 13.58 -2.61
C SER A 77 -9.90 12.58 -3.05
N GLU A 78 -11.16 13.03 -3.06
CA GLU A 78 -12.32 12.29 -3.58
C GLU A 78 -12.18 11.94 -5.07
N GLU A 79 -11.48 12.80 -5.81
CA GLU A 79 -11.22 12.61 -7.24
C GLU A 79 -10.17 11.54 -7.52
N LEU A 80 -9.24 11.29 -6.59
CA LEU A 80 -8.09 10.38 -6.75
C LEU A 80 -8.18 9.15 -5.83
N LEU A 81 -7.61 9.18 -4.62
CA LEU A 81 -7.58 8.01 -3.72
C LEU A 81 -8.97 7.40 -3.45
N PHE A 82 -10.03 8.23 -3.39
CA PHE A 82 -11.40 7.76 -3.15
C PHE A 82 -12.26 7.73 -4.42
N ASN A 83 -11.65 7.81 -5.60
CA ASN A 83 -12.35 7.85 -6.88
C ASN A 83 -13.37 6.71 -7.02
N LYS A 84 -14.65 7.08 -6.98
CA LYS A 84 -15.78 6.15 -7.15
C LYS A 84 -15.72 4.93 -6.22
N ILE A 85 -15.14 5.09 -5.03
CA ILE A 85 -14.88 3.98 -4.11
C ILE A 85 -16.16 3.24 -3.67
N SER A 86 -17.30 3.93 -3.68
CA SER A 86 -18.61 3.35 -3.36
C SER A 86 -19.22 2.48 -4.47
N GLU A 87 -18.70 2.53 -5.70
CA GLU A 87 -19.18 1.72 -6.83
C GLU A 87 -18.67 0.26 -6.77
N GLY A 88 -17.73 -0.04 -5.87
CA GLY A 88 -17.15 -1.37 -5.70
C GLY A 88 -16.16 -1.76 -6.81
N VAL A 89 -16.16 -3.04 -7.19
CA VAL A 89 -15.22 -3.61 -8.16
C VAL A 89 -15.43 -2.98 -9.55
N SER A 90 -14.46 -2.21 -10.02
CA SER A 90 -14.53 -1.47 -11.28
C SER A 90 -13.14 -1.01 -11.73
N ASP A 91 -13.01 -0.47 -12.95
CA ASP A 91 -11.73 0.06 -13.44
C ASP A 91 -11.24 1.31 -12.69
N HIS A 92 -12.11 1.94 -11.89
CA HIS A 92 -11.70 3.06 -11.02
C HIS A 92 -10.65 2.65 -9.98
N VAL A 93 -10.50 1.34 -9.70
CA VAL A 93 -9.43 0.81 -8.82
C VAL A 93 -8.03 1.20 -9.28
N PHE A 94 -7.80 1.33 -10.60
CA PHE A 94 -6.48 1.69 -11.11
C PHE A 94 -6.08 3.09 -10.62
N LEU A 95 -6.98 4.07 -10.73
CA LEU A 95 -6.70 5.42 -10.25
C LEU A 95 -6.48 5.44 -8.73
N ARG A 96 -7.35 4.77 -7.96
CA ARG A 96 -7.24 4.73 -6.49
C ARG A 96 -5.93 4.09 -6.03
N SER A 97 -5.62 2.89 -6.55
CA SER A 97 -4.42 2.13 -6.19
C SER A 97 -3.13 2.84 -6.60
N PHE A 98 -3.06 3.43 -7.79
CA PHE A 98 -1.89 4.19 -8.21
C PHE A 98 -1.76 5.54 -7.51
N SER A 99 -2.88 6.12 -7.04
CA SER A 99 -2.83 7.27 -6.13
C SER A 99 -2.19 6.89 -4.79
N ALA A 100 -2.43 5.69 -4.27
CA ALA A 100 -1.72 5.19 -3.08
C ALA A 100 -0.20 5.05 -3.31
N LEU A 101 0.23 4.57 -4.47
CA LEU A 101 1.67 4.56 -4.82
C LEU A 101 2.26 5.98 -4.93
N LEU A 102 1.53 6.92 -5.53
CA LEU A 102 1.97 8.32 -5.58
C LEU A 102 2.15 8.90 -4.17
N ILE A 103 1.23 8.59 -3.25
CA ILE A 103 1.33 8.98 -1.84
C ILE A 103 2.57 8.38 -1.20
N ALA A 104 2.88 7.11 -1.48
CA ALA A 104 4.11 6.46 -0.99
C ALA A 104 5.38 7.20 -1.48
N LEU A 105 5.46 7.58 -2.76
CA LEU A 105 6.60 8.36 -3.29
C LEU A 105 6.78 9.70 -2.55
N ILE A 106 5.68 10.39 -2.25
CA ILE A 106 5.72 11.68 -1.56
C ILE A 106 6.12 11.49 -0.09
N LEU A 107 5.57 10.48 0.60
CA LEU A 107 5.93 10.15 1.97
C LEU A 107 7.39 9.72 2.10
N TYR A 108 7.90 8.95 1.14
CA TYR A 108 9.32 8.61 1.05
C TYR A 108 10.19 9.86 1.01
N ARG A 109 9.84 10.84 0.16
CA ARG A 109 10.54 12.14 0.12
C ARG A 109 10.43 12.86 1.47
N ASP A 110 9.26 12.89 2.11
CA ASP A 110 9.09 13.51 3.44
C ASP A 110 9.94 12.83 4.52
N ASN A 111 10.06 11.50 4.48
CA ASN A 111 10.86 10.74 5.43
C ASN A 111 12.36 11.11 5.37
N HIS A 112 12.82 11.68 4.24
CA HIS A 112 14.20 12.15 4.05
C HIS A 112 14.36 13.68 4.19
N GLU A 113 13.34 14.45 3.80
CA GLU A 113 13.43 15.91 3.63
C GLU A 113 12.57 16.71 4.62
N HIS A 114 11.67 16.05 5.35
CA HIS A 114 10.92 16.59 6.49
C HIS A 114 10.04 17.82 6.21
N PHE A 115 9.34 17.88 5.07
CA PHE A 115 8.50 19.02 4.70
C PHE A 115 7.04 18.95 5.20
N ILE A 116 6.50 17.78 5.52
CA ILE A 116 5.12 17.60 6.02
C ILE A 116 5.05 17.94 7.50
N SER A 117 4.10 18.77 7.93
CA SER A 117 3.91 19.06 9.37
C SER A 117 3.24 17.90 10.11
N ARG A 118 3.42 17.81 11.43
CA ARG A 118 2.77 16.79 12.26
C ARG A 118 1.25 16.76 12.08
N GLN A 119 0.61 17.93 12.01
CA GLN A 119 -0.84 18.02 11.80
C GLN A 119 -1.24 17.37 10.47
N LYS A 120 -0.59 17.75 9.37
CA LYS A 120 -0.88 17.20 8.04
C LYS A 120 -0.61 15.71 7.96
N TYR A 121 0.45 15.23 8.62
CA TYR A 121 0.73 13.81 8.72
C TYR A 121 -0.40 13.03 9.41
N MET A 122 -0.93 13.56 10.52
CA MET A 122 -2.03 12.90 11.23
C MET A 122 -3.32 12.88 10.41
N GLU A 123 -3.62 13.97 9.70
CA GLU A 123 -4.75 14.04 8.76
C GLU A 123 -4.60 13.01 7.64
N LEU A 124 -3.41 12.92 7.03
CA LEU A 124 -3.09 11.93 6.01
C LEU A 124 -3.27 10.49 6.53
N LEU A 125 -2.71 10.16 7.69
CA LEU A 125 -2.83 8.81 8.26
C LEU A 125 -4.30 8.43 8.49
N GLN A 126 -5.12 9.37 8.96
CA GLN A 126 -6.56 9.15 9.10
C GLN A 126 -7.24 8.87 7.75
N GLN A 127 -6.87 9.60 6.70
CA GLN A 127 -7.40 9.37 5.35
C GLN A 127 -6.99 8.01 4.80
N LEU A 128 -5.73 7.59 4.96
CA LEU A 128 -5.28 6.26 4.49
C LEU A 128 -5.97 5.12 5.27
N ASN A 129 -6.16 5.28 6.58
CA ASN A 129 -6.91 4.32 7.38
C ASN A 129 -8.37 4.25 6.91
N HIS A 130 -8.99 5.39 6.62
CA HIS A 130 -10.35 5.44 6.09
C HIS A 130 -10.46 4.81 4.69
N TYR A 131 -9.47 5.01 3.82
CA TYR A 131 -9.40 4.33 2.53
C TYR A 131 -9.40 2.81 2.69
N CYS A 132 -8.61 2.27 3.64
CA CYS A 132 -8.61 0.84 3.93
C CYS A 132 -9.99 0.34 4.41
N GLU A 133 -10.78 1.19 5.08
CA GLU A 133 -12.14 0.82 5.54
C GLU A 133 -13.14 0.74 4.38
N LEU A 134 -12.94 1.57 3.34
CA LEU A 134 -13.86 1.72 2.22
C LEU A 134 -13.50 0.88 1.00
N GLU A 135 -12.23 0.57 0.78
CA GLU A 135 -11.79 -0.17 -0.42
C GLU A 135 -12.34 -1.61 -0.40
N ASN A 136 -12.95 -1.98 -1.52
CA ASN A 136 -13.62 -3.26 -1.71
C ASN A 136 -13.15 -3.99 -2.98
N ASP A 137 -12.24 -3.41 -3.76
CA ASP A 137 -11.61 -4.07 -4.90
C ASP A 137 -10.23 -4.62 -4.50
N TYR A 138 -10.18 -5.95 -4.32
CA TYR A 138 -8.99 -6.70 -3.89
C TYR A 138 -8.34 -7.46 -5.06
N ARG A 139 -8.70 -7.15 -6.31
CA ARG A 139 -8.11 -7.84 -7.46
C ARG A 139 -6.62 -7.54 -7.52
N SER A 140 -5.83 -8.59 -7.75
CA SER A 140 -4.41 -8.47 -8.01
C SER A 140 -4.19 -8.04 -9.47
N PHE A 141 -4.07 -9.00 -10.37
CA PHE A 141 -3.93 -8.80 -11.81
C PHE A 141 -5.29 -8.88 -12.51
N VAL A 142 -5.56 -7.93 -13.41
CA VAL A 142 -6.74 -7.93 -14.28
C VAL A 142 -6.28 -8.22 -15.70
N GLU A 143 -6.73 -9.35 -16.25
CA GLU A 143 -6.38 -9.77 -17.61
C GLU A 143 -6.66 -8.66 -18.64
N GLY A 144 -5.65 -8.37 -19.47
CA GLY A 144 -5.69 -7.31 -20.47
C GLY A 144 -5.57 -5.88 -19.92
N LYS A 145 -5.49 -5.68 -18.61
CA LYS A 145 -5.40 -4.34 -17.98
C LYS A 145 -4.23 -4.15 -17.02
N GLY A 146 -3.61 -5.25 -16.56
CA GLY A 146 -2.47 -5.21 -15.65
C GLY A 146 -2.85 -5.16 -14.18
N TRP A 147 -1.99 -4.56 -13.37
CA TRP A 147 -2.08 -4.61 -11.91
C TRP A 147 -3.11 -3.61 -11.36
N ALA A 148 -4.14 -4.12 -10.66
CA ALA A 148 -5.02 -3.31 -9.84
C ALA A 148 -4.43 -3.12 -8.43
N HIS A 149 -4.03 -4.21 -7.75
CA HIS A 149 -3.12 -4.19 -6.59
C HIS A 149 -3.46 -3.22 -5.44
N ALA A 150 -4.72 -2.84 -5.23
CA ALA A 150 -5.08 -1.86 -4.22
C ALA A 150 -4.56 -2.20 -2.80
N PRO A 151 -4.71 -3.45 -2.28
CA PRO A 151 -4.16 -3.83 -0.97
C PRO A 151 -2.63 -3.78 -0.90
N ALA A 152 -1.94 -4.10 -1.99
CA ALA A 152 -0.50 -4.01 -2.10
C ALA A 152 -0.02 -2.54 -2.12
N HIS A 153 -0.63 -1.70 -2.97
CA HIS A 153 -0.23 -0.30 -3.15
C HIS A 153 -0.49 0.56 -1.92
N ILE A 154 -1.61 0.35 -1.22
CA ILE A 154 -1.84 1.05 0.06
C ILE A 154 -0.85 0.61 1.14
N SER A 155 -0.40 -0.65 1.11
CA SER A 155 0.57 -1.15 2.09
C SER A 155 1.92 -0.43 1.99
N ASP A 156 2.34 -0.02 0.80
CA ASP A 156 3.54 0.79 0.62
C ASP A 156 3.38 2.20 1.20
N ALA A 157 2.22 2.84 0.99
CA ALA A 157 1.96 4.14 1.62
C ALA A 157 1.92 4.02 3.15
N LEU A 158 1.35 2.93 3.68
CA LEU A 158 1.34 2.64 5.12
C LEU A 158 2.72 2.29 5.67
N ASP A 159 3.60 1.68 4.87
CA ASP A 159 5.01 1.47 5.22
C ASP A 159 5.75 2.80 5.36
N GLU A 160 5.60 3.69 4.39
CA GLU A 160 6.19 5.03 4.48
C GLU A 160 5.60 5.84 5.64
N CYS A 161 4.30 5.68 5.94
CA CYS A 161 3.73 6.21 7.17
C CYS A 161 4.42 5.62 8.39
N ALA A 162 4.61 4.31 8.48
CA ALA A 162 5.23 3.64 9.63
C ALA A 162 6.66 4.11 9.93
N GLN A 163 7.39 4.54 8.90
CA GLN A 163 8.75 5.06 9.02
C GLN A 163 8.80 6.53 9.45
N ASN A 164 7.68 7.26 9.38
CA ASN A 164 7.66 8.69 9.60
C ASN A 164 8.12 9.11 11.01
N ARG A 165 8.75 10.28 11.09
CA ARG A 165 9.27 10.86 12.34
C ARG A 165 8.19 11.13 13.40
N PHE A 166 6.94 11.30 12.99
CA PHE A 166 5.83 11.57 13.92
C PHE A 166 5.11 10.32 14.43
N VAL A 167 5.50 9.13 13.97
CA VAL A 167 4.90 7.85 14.39
C VAL A 167 5.39 7.47 15.77
N GLY A 168 4.43 7.20 16.66
CA GLY A 168 4.62 6.40 17.86
C GLY A 168 3.75 5.15 17.86
N GLU A 169 3.66 4.50 19.02
CA GLU A 169 2.94 3.23 19.19
C GLU A 169 1.46 3.32 18.79
N SER A 170 0.76 4.43 19.11
CA SER A 170 -0.64 4.63 18.75
C SER A 170 -0.87 4.62 17.23
N GLU A 171 0.02 5.25 16.48
CA GLU A 171 -0.06 5.29 15.02
C GLU A 171 0.28 3.93 14.41
N CYS A 172 1.27 3.21 14.95
CA CYS A 172 1.56 1.83 14.57
C CYS A 172 0.34 0.91 14.74
N LEU A 173 -0.35 1.00 15.88
CA LEU A 173 -1.56 0.22 16.15
C LEU A 173 -2.69 0.57 15.18
N ALA A 174 -2.82 1.84 14.78
CA ALA A 174 -3.80 2.26 13.78
C ALA A 174 -3.49 1.67 12.39
N ILE A 175 -2.23 1.71 11.96
CA ILE A 175 -1.78 1.10 10.69
C ILE A 175 -2.05 -0.41 10.70
N TRP A 176 -1.70 -1.10 11.79
CA TRP A 176 -1.97 -2.53 11.94
C TRP A 176 -3.45 -2.88 11.88
N LYS A 177 -4.32 -2.06 12.47
CA LYS A 177 -5.77 -2.24 12.35
C LYS A 177 -6.20 -2.18 10.88
N SER A 178 -5.66 -1.25 10.10
CA SER A 178 -5.94 -1.13 8.66
C SER A 178 -5.47 -2.36 7.88
N LEU A 179 -4.23 -2.80 8.09
CA LEU A 179 -3.68 -4.01 7.44
C LEU A 179 -4.50 -5.27 7.80
N LEU A 180 -4.84 -5.45 9.08
CA LEU A 180 -5.63 -6.59 9.54
C LEU A 180 -7.04 -6.60 8.95
N MET A 181 -7.64 -5.42 8.79
CA MET A 181 -8.94 -5.30 8.13
C MET A 181 -8.86 -5.73 6.67
N MET A 182 -7.82 -5.31 5.92
CA MET A 182 -7.60 -5.76 4.54
C MET A 182 -7.41 -7.28 4.47
N LEU A 183 -6.56 -7.85 5.33
CA LEU A 183 -6.34 -9.30 5.43
C LEU A 183 -7.64 -10.08 5.70
N ARG A 184 -8.54 -9.52 6.52
CA ARG A 184 -9.81 -10.14 6.91
C ARG A 184 -10.92 -9.99 5.87
N ASN A 185 -10.94 -8.86 5.17
CA ASN A 185 -12.02 -8.51 4.24
C ASN A 185 -11.75 -8.99 2.81
N ALA A 186 -10.51 -9.40 2.51
CA ALA A 186 -10.16 -9.99 1.23
C ALA A 186 -11.15 -11.12 0.84
N PRO A 187 -11.78 -11.02 -0.36
CA PRO A 187 -12.76 -12.00 -0.82
C PRO A 187 -12.11 -13.31 -1.29
N THR A 188 -10.79 -13.30 -1.50
CA THR A 188 -9.95 -14.42 -1.95
C THR A 188 -8.66 -14.47 -1.16
N VAL A 189 -7.94 -15.58 -1.28
CA VAL A 189 -6.56 -15.64 -0.81
C VAL A 189 -5.72 -14.74 -1.72
N PHE A 190 -4.83 -13.94 -1.13
CA PHE A 190 -3.89 -13.12 -1.88
C PHE A 190 -2.97 -13.99 -2.73
N ASP A 191 -2.77 -13.59 -3.98
CA ASP A 191 -2.07 -14.38 -5.00
C ASP A 191 -0.94 -13.61 -5.70
N ALA A 192 -0.66 -12.37 -5.28
CA ALA A 192 0.34 -11.51 -5.91
C ALA A 192 1.15 -10.69 -4.90
N GLU A 193 1.59 -11.35 -3.81
CA GLU A 193 2.53 -10.82 -2.83
C GLU A 193 1.99 -9.61 -2.02
N GLU A 194 0.67 -9.45 -1.92
CA GLU A 194 0.08 -8.41 -1.08
C GLU A 194 0.43 -8.62 0.40
N ASP A 195 0.50 -9.86 0.86
CA ASP A 195 0.95 -10.27 2.19
C ASP A 195 2.41 -9.88 2.46
N GLU A 196 3.29 -10.04 1.47
CA GLU A 196 4.68 -9.56 1.53
C GLU A 196 4.70 -8.03 1.67
N ARG A 197 3.95 -7.27 0.87
CA ARG A 197 3.96 -5.80 1.00
C ARG A 197 3.38 -5.31 2.33
N MET A 198 2.30 -5.94 2.81
CA MET A 198 1.75 -5.69 4.14
C MET A 198 2.76 -5.98 5.26
N ALA A 199 3.54 -7.06 5.14
CA ALA A 199 4.56 -7.40 6.12
C ALA A 199 5.70 -6.39 6.16
N THR A 200 5.94 -5.62 5.08
CA THR A 200 7.02 -4.62 5.03
C THR A 200 6.73 -3.52 6.03
N ALA A 201 5.52 -2.97 5.99
CA ALA A 201 5.08 -1.94 6.93
C ALA A 201 5.26 -2.36 8.40
N VAL A 202 4.94 -3.62 8.74
CA VAL A 202 5.10 -4.12 10.12
C VAL A 202 6.56 -4.24 10.53
N VAL A 203 7.41 -4.78 9.64
CA VAL A 203 8.84 -4.96 9.92
C VAL A 203 9.55 -3.60 10.02
N SER A 204 9.16 -2.63 9.20
CA SER A 204 9.69 -1.25 9.26
C SER A 204 9.44 -0.59 10.61
N MET A 205 8.26 -0.77 11.21
CA MET A 205 7.97 -0.23 12.55
C MET A 205 8.90 -0.78 13.63
N ILE A 206 9.19 -2.09 13.60
CA ILE A 206 10.10 -2.74 14.54
C ILE A 206 11.55 -2.30 14.29
N THR A 207 11.96 -2.25 13.02
CA THR A 207 13.31 -1.86 12.60
C THR A 207 13.61 -0.41 12.98
N ALA A 208 12.63 0.48 12.79
CA ALA A 208 12.68 1.88 13.21
C ALA A 208 12.47 2.08 14.72
N LYS A 209 12.35 0.99 15.50
CA LYS A 209 12.16 0.99 16.97
C LYS A 209 10.95 1.80 17.44
N LYS A 210 9.91 1.88 16.60
CA LYS A 210 8.63 2.53 16.96
C LYS A 210 7.81 1.69 17.92
N ILE A 211 8.01 0.38 17.86
CA ILE A 211 7.36 -0.65 18.67
C ILE A 211 8.34 -1.80 18.88
N THR A 212 8.06 -2.65 19.86
CA THR A 212 8.86 -3.85 20.15
C THR A 212 8.24 -5.11 19.55
N VAL A 213 9.05 -6.16 19.40
CA VAL A 213 8.56 -7.48 18.99
C VAL A 213 7.55 -8.03 20.01
N SER A 214 7.71 -7.74 21.30
CA SER A 214 6.71 -8.10 22.33
C SER A 214 5.34 -7.48 22.03
N VAL A 215 5.28 -6.20 21.66
CA VAL A 215 4.01 -5.53 21.30
C VAL A 215 3.38 -6.17 20.05
N LEU A 216 4.21 -6.49 19.04
CA LEU A 216 3.76 -7.22 17.86
C LEU A 216 3.17 -8.59 18.21
N LEU A 217 3.83 -9.37 19.08
CA LEU A 217 3.36 -10.68 19.51
C LEU A 217 2.02 -10.57 20.26
N GLN A 218 1.88 -9.59 21.16
CA GLN A 218 0.63 -9.33 21.87
C GLN A 218 -0.50 -8.99 20.90
N TRP A 219 -0.23 -8.14 19.91
CA TRP A 219 -1.20 -7.79 18.88
C TRP A 219 -1.59 -9.00 18.03
N LEU A 220 -0.63 -9.78 17.51
CA LEU A 220 -0.88 -10.98 16.72
C LEU A 220 -1.67 -12.03 17.52
N HIS A 221 -1.36 -12.20 18.80
CA HIS A 221 -2.07 -13.13 19.68
C HIS A 221 -3.53 -12.72 19.92
N ALA A 222 -3.81 -11.41 19.95
CA ALA A 222 -5.17 -10.88 20.06
C ALA A 222 -6.00 -11.05 18.78
N VAL A 223 -5.37 -11.39 17.64
CA VAL A 223 -6.09 -11.64 16.38
C VAL A 223 -6.85 -12.96 16.47
N THR A 224 -8.15 -12.86 16.67
CA THR A 224 -9.07 -13.99 16.61
C THR A 224 -9.72 -14.11 15.23
N LEU A 225 -9.91 -15.34 14.77
CA LEU A 225 -10.71 -15.67 13.59
C LEU A 225 -11.90 -16.53 14.01
N ASN A 226 -13.10 -16.08 13.68
CA ASN A 226 -14.34 -16.76 14.06
C ASN A 226 -14.57 -17.98 13.16
N LYS A 227 -14.17 -19.17 13.63
CA LYS A 227 -14.49 -20.42 12.94
C LYS A 227 -16.00 -20.66 13.01
N PRO A 228 -16.71 -20.72 11.87
CA PRO A 228 -18.16 -20.90 11.89
C PRO A 228 -18.51 -22.34 12.28
N ASN A 229 -19.58 -22.49 13.07
CA ASN A 229 -20.18 -23.80 13.37
C ASN A 229 -21.12 -24.22 12.23
N GLN A 230 -20.57 -24.37 11.03
CA GLN A 230 -21.29 -24.73 9.80
C GLN A 230 -20.50 -25.76 9.00
N SER A 231 -21.15 -26.39 8.02
CA SER A 231 -20.50 -27.32 7.09
C SER A 231 -19.27 -26.71 6.43
N VAL A 232 -18.26 -27.53 6.14
CA VAL A 232 -17.06 -27.12 5.40
C VAL A 232 -17.35 -26.59 3.99
N HIS A 233 -18.53 -26.92 3.45
CA HIS A 233 -19.01 -26.43 2.15
C HIS A 233 -19.80 -25.11 2.25
N ALA A 234 -20.04 -24.58 3.46
CA ALA A 234 -20.75 -23.32 3.64
C ALA A 234 -19.89 -22.11 3.25
N LEU A 235 -20.51 -21.07 2.70
CA LEU A 235 -19.83 -19.82 2.33
C LEU A 235 -19.10 -19.19 3.53
N ALA A 236 -19.70 -19.22 4.73
CA ALA A 236 -19.06 -18.72 5.94
C ALA A 236 -17.76 -19.49 6.25
N PHE A 237 -17.75 -20.81 6.05
CA PHE A 237 -16.55 -21.62 6.25
C PHE A 237 -15.48 -21.29 5.20
N ARG A 238 -15.88 -21.05 3.94
CA ARG A 238 -14.95 -20.59 2.90
C ARG A 238 -14.32 -19.24 3.24
N LYS A 239 -15.09 -18.27 3.74
CA LYS A 239 -14.58 -16.97 4.22
C LYS A 239 -13.57 -17.14 5.35
N TYR A 240 -13.89 -17.95 6.35
CA TYR A 240 -12.96 -18.27 7.44
C TYR A 240 -11.65 -18.90 6.92
N LEU A 241 -11.73 -19.81 5.94
CA LEU A 241 -10.53 -20.41 5.35
C LEU A 241 -9.65 -19.38 4.64
N ILE A 242 -10.25 -18.45 3.89
CA ILE A 242 -9.52 -17.36 3.22
C ILE A 242 -8.79 -16.50 4.26
N GLN A 243 -9.50 -16.02 5.28
CA GLN A 243 -8.93 -15.22 6.36
C GLN A 243 -7.78 -15.95 7.06
N ARG A 244 -7.97 -17.23 7.37
CA ARG A 244 -6.94 -18.06 8.00
C ARG A 244 -5.70 -18.20 7.10
N VAL A 245 -5.87 -18.41 5.80
CA VAL A 245 -4.75 -18.57 4.87
C VAL A 245 -3.99 -17.25 4.69
N ASN A 246 -4.68 -16.13 4.53
CA ASN A 246 -4.06 -14.81 4.46
C ASN A 246 -3.28 -14.48 5.74
N MET A 247 -3.88 -14.71 6.92
CA MET A 247 -3.18 -14.54 8.20
C MET A 247 -1.95 -15.45 8.32
N LYS A 248 -2.05 -16.70 7.89
CA LYS A 248 -0.92 -17.64 7.89
C LYS A 248 0.21 -17.12 7.00
N HIS A 249 -0.08 -16.66 5.77
CA HIS A 249 0.96 -16.14 4.89
C HIS A 249 1.60 -14.88 5.45
N PHE A 250 0.79 -13.91 5.88
CA PHE A 250 1.26 -12.68 6.52
C PHE A 250 2.18 -12.96 7.72
N VAL A 251 1.80 -13.86 8.63
CA VAL A 251 2.65 -14.24 9.79
C VAL A 251 3.96 -14.87 9.34
N ARG A 252 3.96 -15.67 8.26
CA ARG A 252 5.19 -16.25 7.70
C ARG A 252 6.09 -15.16 7.11
N CYS A 253 5.55 -14.22 6.34
CA CYS A 253 6.30 -13.10 5.78
C CYS A 253 6.96 -12.27 6.89
N VAL A 254 6.19 -11.91 7.93
CA VAL A 254 6.73 -11.20 9.12
C VAL A 254 7.82 -12.01 9.79
N TYR A 255 7.60 -13.30 10.06
CA TYR A 255 8.58 -14.18 10.70
C TYR A 255 9.91 -14.23 9.94
N PHE A 256 9.88 -14.54 8.64
CA PHE A 256 11.11 -14.68 7.86
C PHE A 256 11.89 -13.39 7.76
N ARG A 257 11.21 -12.24 7.66
CA ARG A 257 11.86 -10.93 7.59
C ARG A 257 12.47 -10.50 8.91
N LEU A 258 11.76 -10.67 10.03
CA LEU A 258 12.32 -10.39 11.35
C LEU A 258 13.51 -11.30 11.66
N LYS A 259 13.43 -12.58 11.27
CA LYS A 259 14.53 -13.53 11.40
C LYS A 259 15.74 -13.12 10.56
N ASN A 260 15.53 -12.77 9.30
CA ASN A 260 16.59 -12.31 8.40
C ASN A 260 17.25 -11.02 8.91
N ALA A 261 16.47 -10.11 9.51
CA ALA A 261 16.96 -8.88 10.12
C ALA A 261 17.61 -9.08 11.51
N ALA A 262 17.72 -10.31 12.01
CA ALA A 262 18.21 -10.65 13.35
C ALA A 262 17.48 -9.88 14.48
N LEU A 263 16.16 -9.66 14.30
CA LEU A 263 15.29 -8.95 15.26
C LEU A 263 14.55 -9.89 16.22
N LEU A 264 14.75 -11.21 16.11
CA LEU A 264 14.12 -12.21 16.96
C LEU A 264 15.13 -12.78 17.96
N ASP A 265 14.76 -12.77 19.25
CA ASP A 265 15.34 -13.66 20.23
C ASP A 265 14.65 -15.04 20.19
N GLN A 266 15.14 -15.97 21.01
CA GLN A 266 14.61 -17.34 21.04
C GLN A 266 13.13 -17.40 21.47
N GLU A 267 12.73 -16.56 22.44
CA GLU A 267 11.35 -16.53 22.92
C GLU A 267 10.39 -16.02 21.84
N ALA A 268 10.78 -14.97 21.12
CA ALA A 268 10.01 -14.43 20.02
C ALA A 268 9.93 -15.36 18.80
N ASP A 269 11.02 -16.07 18.46
CA ASP A 269 11.02 -17.10 17.40
C ASP A 269 10.03 -18.21 17.73
N ASP A 270 10.07 -18.74 18.97
CA ASP A 270 9.14 -19.78 19.43
C ASP A 270 7.68 -19.29 19.45
N ALA A 271 7.44 -18.03 19.87
CA ALA A 271 6.12 -17.43 19.89
C ALA A 271 5.52 -17.27 18.49
N LEU A 272 6.29 -16.80 17.51
CA LEU A 272 5.83 -16.68 16.11
C LEU A 272 5.58 -18.06 15.48
N MET A 273 6.42 -19.05 15.77
CA MET A 273 6.18 -20.43 15.32
C MET A 273 4.89 -21.00 15.90
N LYS A 274 4.58 -20.72 17.17
CA LYS A 274 3.30 -21.12 17.78
C LYS A 274 2.11 -20.38 17.15
N LEU A 275 2.26 -19.10 16.81
CA LEU A 275 1.23 -18.32 16.12
C LEU A 275 0.97 -18.84 14.70
N GLU A 276 2.01 -19.20 13.95
CA GLU A 276 1.86 -19.81 12.62
C GLU A 276 1.04 -21.10 12.69
N ARG A 277 1.34 -21.98 13.65
CA ARG A 277 0.60 -23.23 13.88
C ARG A 277 -0.87 -23.00 14.22
N ALA A 278 -1.20 -21.91 14.92
CA ALA A 278 -2.58 -21.54 15.19
C ALA A 278 -3.37 -21.25 13.91
N PHE A 279 -2.71 -20.74 12.86
CA PHE A 279 -3.30 -20.53 11.54
C PHE A 279 -3.05 -21.69 10.56
N ASN A 280 -2.21 -22.67 10.91
CA ASN A 280 -1.86 -23.81 10.07
C ASN A 280 -2.20 -25.16 10.75
N PRO A 281 -3.43 -25.68 10.58
CA PRO A 281 -3.86 -26.92 11.23
C PRO A 281 -3.22 -28.19 10.67
N TYR A 282 -2.30 -28.06 9.71
CA TYR A 282 -1.62 -29.17 9.04
C TYR A 282 -0.10 -29.19 9.33
N PHE A 283 0.38 -28.34 10.24
CA PHE A 283 1.78 -28.30 10.68
C PHE A 283 2.11 -29.44 11.64
#